data_AF-A0A2T4JNG0-F1
#
_entry.id   AF-A0A2T4JNG0-F1
#
_cell.length_a   1.000
_cell.length_b   1.000
_cell.length_c   1.000
_cell.angle_alpha   90.00
_cell.angle_beta   90.00
_cell.angle_gamma   90.00
#
_symmetry.space_group_name_H-M   'P 1'
#
loop_
_entity.id
_entity.type
_entity.pdbx_description
1 polymer ?
#
loop_
_entity_poly.entity_id
_entity_poly.type
_entity_poly.pdbx_seq_one_letter_code
_entity_poly.pdbx_strand_id
1 'polypeptide(L)'
;MPRSLDLNRLKSFESKPREAAAPAELPRALAEEPKRWPSREPVTEGQISIKAPTDVIARFRAICKDDRRTYADMLHILMDCYEGQK
;
A
#
# COMPACT_ATOMS: atom_id res chain seq x y z
N MET A 1 -42.66 1.10 -5.23
CA MET A 1 -42.20 1.21 -6.63
C MET A 1 -40.85 1.90 -6.63
N PRO A 2 -39.78 1.34 -7.22
CA PRO A 2 -38.47 2.00 -7.24
C PRO A 2 -38.52 3.26 -8.12
N ARG A 3 -37.80 4.32 -7.71
CA ARG A 3 -37.74 5.60 -8.45
C ARG A 3 -37.11 5.37 -9.82
N SER A 4 -37.77 5.86 -10.87
CA SER A 4 -37.27 5.84 -12.23
C SER A 4 -35.97 6.64 -12.34
N LEU A 5 -34.95 6.04 -12.95
CA LEU A 5 -33.65 6.66 -13.16
C LEU A 5 -33.78 7.78 -14.20
N ASP A 6 -33.41 9.00 -13.83
CA ASP A 6 -33.53 10.17 -14.72
C ASP A 6 -32.29 10.29 -15.62
N LEU A 7 -32.45 9.85 -16.88
CA LEU A 7 -31.41 9.86 -17.90
C LEU A 7 -31.05 11.27 -18.38
N ASN A 8 -31.87 12.29 -18.11
CA ASN A 8 -31.52 13.66 -18.49
C ASN A 8 -30.47 14.26 -17.56
N ARG A 9 -30.41 13.85 -16.29
CA ARG A 9 -29.38 14.30 -15.34
C ARG A 9 -27.98 13.85 -15.75
N LEU A 10 -27.86 12.75 -16.48
CA LEU A 10 -26.57 12.24 -16.94
C LEU A 10 -25.92 13.18 -17.97
N LYS A 11 -26.72 13.91 -18.75
CA LYS A 11 -26.22 14.87 -19.76
C LYS A 11 -25.52 16.08 -19.16
N SER A 12 -25.77 16.41 -17.89
CA SER A 12 -25.08 17.51 -17.20
C SER A 12 -23.60 17.22 -16.93
N PHE A 13 -23.19 15.95 -17.02
CA PHE A 13 -21.81 15.51 -16.86
C PHE A 13 -21.08 15.33 -18.19
N GLU A 14 -21.76 15.51 -19.33
CA GLU A 14 -21.08 15.55 -20.62
C GLU A 14 -20.20 16.79 -20.68
N SER A 15 -18.90 16.56 -20.85
CA SER A 15 -17.90 17.61 -20.99
C SER A 15 -18.24 18.45 -22.21
N LYS A 16 -18.76 19.66 -21.97
CA LYS A 16 -19.00 20.66 -23.01
C LYS A 16 -17.68 20.90 -23.75
N PRO A 17 -17.65 20.86 -25.10
CA PRO A 17 -16.46 21.22 -25.84
C PRO A 17 -16.06 22.63 -25.42
N ARG A 18 -14.91 22.76 -24.77
CA ARG A 18 -14.30 24.05 -24.50
C ARG A 18 -13.96 24.63 -25.87
N GLU A 19 -14.67 25.68 -26.29
CA GLU A 19 -14.26 26.48 -27.44
C GLU A 19 -12.77 26.77 -27.27
N ALA A 20 -11.99 26.32 -28.25
CA ALA A 20 -10.56 26.46 -28.25
C ALA A 20 -10.22 27.95 -28.34
N ALA A 21 -10.16 28.61 -27.20
CA ALA A 21 -9.43 29.86 -27.08
C ALA A 21 -8.01 29.59 -27.60
N ALA A 22 -7.58 30.41 -28.56
CA ALA A 22 -6.27 30.36 -29.17
C ALA A 22 -5.17 30.15 -28.10
N PRO A 23 -4.15 29.31 -28.36
CA PRO A 23 -3.12 29.04 -27.38
C PRO A 23 -2.35 30.34 -27.13
N ALA A 24 -2.59 30.98 -25.98
CA ALA A 24 -1.61 31.87 -25.41
C ALA A 24 -0.40 31.00 -25.08
N GLU A 25 0.70 31.20 -25.81
CA GLU A 25 2.00 30.60 -25.54
C GLU A 25 2.54 31.13 -24.21
N LEU A 26 1.99 30.59 -23.11
CA LEU A 26 2.69 30.64 -21.83
C LEU A 26 3.91 29.71 -21.96
N PRO A 27 5.10 30.13 -21.52
CA PRO A 27 6.25 29.25 -21.49
C PRO A 27 5.83 28.00 -20.73
N ARG A 28 5.88 26.85 -21.40
CA ARG A 28 5.66 25.55 -20.77
C ARG A 28 6.75 25.44 -19.71
N ALA A 29 6.39 25.73 -18.45
CA ALA A 29 7.21 25.35 -17.32
C ALA A 29 7.55 23.88 -17.55
N LEU A 30 8.85 23.58 -17.59
CA LEU A 30 9.37 22.22 -17.74
C LEU A 30 8.57 21.38 -16.74
N ALA A 31 7.68 20.54 -17.27
CA ALA A 31 6.81 19.74 -16.44
C ALA A 31 7.74 18.83 -15.65
N GLU A 32 7.92 19.12 -14.36
CA GLU A 32 8.54 18.18 -13.44
C GLU A 32 7.81 16.87 -13.65
N GLU A 33 8.56 15.83 -14.01
CA GLU A 33 8.00 14.51 -14.23
C GLU A 33 7.13 14.19 -13.02
N PRO A 34 5.83 13.88 -13.21
CA PRO A 34 4.94 13.65 -12.09
C PRO A 34 5.56 12.54 -11.25
N LYS A 35 5.96 12.88 -10.02
CA LYS A 35 6.58 11.97 -9.07
C LYS A 35 5.77 10.69 -9.06
N ARG A 36 6.32 9.63 -9.66
CA ARG A 36 5.61 8.37 -9.93
C ARG A 36 5.01 7.91 -8.62
N TRP A 37 3.68 7.78 -8.59
CA TRP A 37 2.96 7.40 -7.39
C TRP A 37 3.57 6.10 -6.86
N PRO A 38 3.80 5.96 -5.54
CA PRO A 38 4.33 4.72 -4.98
C PRO A 38 3.48 3.55 -5.45
N SER A 39 4.15 2.48 -5.90
CA SER A 39 3.51 1.26 -6.39
C SER A 39 2.46 0.80 -5.38
N ARG A 40 1.26 0.51 -5.86
CA ARG A 40 0.15 -0.02 -5.04
C ARG A 40 0.20 -1.54 -4.94
N GLU A 41 1.32 -2.16 -5.28
CA GLU A 41 1.44 -3.61 -5.15
C GLU A 41 1.26 -4.00 -3.69
N PRO A 42 0.31 -4.91 -3.40
CA PRO A 42 0.09 -5.37 -2.06
C PRO A 42 1.35 -6.08 -1.57
N VAL A 43 1.69 -5.85 -0.30
CA VAL A 43 2.78 -6.59 0.36
C VAL A 43 2.43 -8.07 0.31
N THR A 44 3.27 -8.88 -0.32
CA THR A 44 3.08 -10.33 -0.37
C THR A 44 3.38 -10.92 1.00
N GLU A 45 2.35 -11.15 1.80
CA GLU A 45 2.48 -11.85 3.07
C GLU A 45 2.59 -13.36 2.84
N GLY A 46 3.62 -13.97 3.42
CA GLY A 46 3.80 -15.42 3.47
C GLY A 46 3.47 -15.97 4.84
N GLN A 47 2.86 -17.17 4.90
CA GLN A 47 2.59 -17.87 6.16
C GLN A 47 3.46 -19.13 6.25
N ILE A 48 4.16 -19.29 7.36
CA ILE A 48 4.91 -20.51 7.69
C ILE A 48 4.39 -21.10 9.00
N SER A 49 4.31 -22.44 9.07
CA SER A 49 3.95 -23.14 10.30
C SER A 49 5.21 -23.70 10.96
N ILE A 50 5.52 -23.23 12.18
CA ILE A 50 6.69 -23.68 12.95
C ILE A 50 6.26 -24.77 13.92
N LYS A 51 6.88 -25.95 13.84
CA LYS A 51 6.75 -27.03 14.83
C LYS A 51 7.99 -27.04 15.71
N ALA A 52 7.80 -26.89 17.01
CA ALA A 52 8.88 -26.95 18.00
C ALA A 52 8.33 -27.45 19.36
N PRO A 53 9.21 -27.87 20.28
CA PRO A 53 8.84 -28.16 21.67
C PRO A 53 8.09 -27.00 22.33
N THR A 54 7.13 -27.34 23.20
CA THR A 54 6.22 -26.36 23.80
C THR A 54 6.94 -25.31 24.65
N ASP A 55 8.03 -25.70 25.31
CA ASP A 55 8.90 -24.83 26.10
C ASP A 55 9.59 -23.77 25.22
N VAL A 56 10.06 -24.15 24.03
CA VAL A 56 10.69 -23.23 23.09
C VAL A 56 9.68 -22.21 22.57
N ILE A 57 8.47 -22.66 22.18
CA ILE A 57 7.40 -21.76 21.73
C ILE A 57 6.97 -20.81 22.86
N ALA A 58 6.88 -21.31 24.09
CA ALA A 58 6.53 -20.48 25.24
C ALA A 58 7.58 -19.38 25.50
N ARG A 59 8.88 -19.73 25.44
CA ARG A 59 9.98 -18.76 25.56
C ARG A 59 9.93 -17.71 24.46
N PHE A 60 9.75 -18.13 23.20
CA PHE A 60 9.65 -17.19 22.08
C PHE A 60 8.48 -16.22 22.25
N ARG A 61 7.30 -16.71 22.64
CA ARG A 61 6.13 -15.86 22.90
C ARG A 61 6.35 -14.90 24.06
N ALA A 62 7.02 -15.33 25.12
CA ALA A 62 7.34 -14.48 26.27
C ALA A 62 8.26 -13.32 25.86
N ILE A 63 9.30 -13.60 25.07
CA ILE A 63 10.22 -12.58 24.55
C ILE A 63 9.48 -11.58 23.66
N CYS A 64 8.63 -12.05 22.73
CA CYS A 64 7.84 -11.16 21.88
C CYS A 64 6.90 -10.25 22.69
N LYS A 65 6.32 -10.79 23.77
CA LYS A 65 5.40 -10.05 24.64
C LYS A 65 6.12 -8.96 25.44
N ASP A 66 7.29 -9.28 25.97
CA ASP A 66 8.09 -8.34 26.76
C ASP A 66 8.51 -7.13 25.91
N ASP A 67 8.98 -7.41 24.70
CA ASP A 67 9.48 -6.40 23.76
C ASP A 67 8.36 -5.69 22.97
N ARG A 68 7.09 -6.09 23.17
CA ARG A 68 5.89 -5.60 22.48
C ARG A 68 6.00 -5.60 20.95
N ARG A 69 6.63 -6.62 20.38
CA ARG A 69 6.84 -6.76 18.92
C ARG A 69 5.91 -7.81 18.31
N THR A 70 5.70 -7.72 17.00
CA THR A 70 5.03 -8.79 16.27
C THR A 70 5.96 -10.00 16.14
N TYR A 71 5.38 -11.19 15.93
CA TYR A 71 6.18 -12.39 15.68
C TYR A 71 7.03 -12.26 14.40
N ALA A 72 6.53 -11.53 13.40
CA ALA A 72 7.26 -11.26 12.16
C ALA A 72 8.49 -10.38 12.42
N ASP A 73 8.34 -9.31 13.19
CA ASP A 73 9.47 -8.43 13.54
C ASP A 73 10.52 -9.15 14.39
N MET A 74 10.09 -9.96 15.36
CA MET A 74 11.01 -10.76 16.16
C MET A 74 11.76 -11.78 15.29
N LEU A 75 11.08 -12.39 14.31
CA LEU A 75 11.72 -13.29 13.35
C LEU A 75 12.76 -12.55 12.50
N HIS A 76 12.45 -11.33 12.03
CA HIS A 76 13.39 -10.50 11.27
C HIS A 76 14.67 -10.21 12.06
N ILE A 77 14.55 -9.83 13.33
CA ILE A 77 15.71 -9.57 14.20
C ILE A 77 16.56 -10.84 14.38
N LEU A 78 15.91 -11.99 14.59
CA LEU A 78 16.62 -13.27 14.70
C LEU A 78 17.36 -13.61 13.41
N MET A 79 16.79 -13.31 12.25
CA MET A 79 17.45 -13.47 10.95
C MET A 79 18.64 -12.53 10.79
N ASP A 80 18.47 -11.23 11.07
CA ASP A 80 19.55 -10.24 11.00
C ASP A 80 20.74 -10.62 11.89
N CYS A 81 20.46 -11.05 13.13
CA CYS A 81 21.49 -11.50 14.05
C CYS A 81 22.21 -12.76 13.56
N TYR A 82 21.49 -13.69 12.93
CA TYR A 82 22.09 -14.91 12.40
C TYR A 82 22.95 -14.65 11.16
N GLU A 83 22.49 -13.78 10.25
CA GLU A 83 23.23 -13.39 9.05
C GLU A 83 24.48 -12.57 9.40
N GLY A 84 24.37 -11.66 10.38
CA GLY A 84 25.51 -10.85 10.83
C GLY A 84 26.58 -11.62 11.62
N GLN A 85 26.29 -12.85 12.05
CA GLN A 85 27.27 -13.74 12.68
C GLN A 85 28.07 -14.60 11.68
N LYS A 86 27.76 -14.50 10.38
CA LYS A 86 28.40 -15.28 9.31
C LYS A 86 29.50 -14.48 8.61
#